data_AF-A0A1W0E741-F1
#
_entry.id   AF-A0A1W0E741-F1
#
_cell.length_a   1.000
_cell.length_b   1.000
_cell.length_c   1.000
_cell.angle_alpha   90.00
_cell.angle_beta   90.00
_cell.angle_gamma   90.00
#
_symmetry.space_group_name_H-M   'P 1'
#
loop_
_entity.id
_entity.type
_entity.pdbx_description
1 polymer ?
#
loop_
_entity_poly.entity_id
_entity_poly.type
_entity_poly.pdbx_seq_one_letter_code
_entity_poly.pdbx_strand_id
1 'polypeptide(L)'
;MKDNKKEFIKNLKTFPKKLFSDALKGYVFGSIFGVFVGEKKSILDNMHCTGKTFAKMSAIYSTTEFALENIQGTKDAYTAAIAGSTAGAFCNKNHRLFGSVVFGAYAGLTEYLSEDNKI
;
A
#
# COMPACT_ATOMS: atom_id res chain seq x y z
N MET A 1 27.82 -5.17 9.21
CA MET A 1 27.33 -3.76 9.30
C MET A 1 27.62 -2.93 8.04
N LYS A 2 28.71 -3.16 7.28
CA LYS A 2 28.96 -2.48 5.98
C LYS A 2 28.02 -2.94 4.84
N ASP A 3 27.51 -4.18 4.89
CA ASP A 3 26.60 -4.71 3.85
C ASP A 3 25.19 -4.12 3.90
N ASN A 4 24.58 -3.97 5.09
CA ASN A 4 23.28 -3.30 5.26
C ASN A 4 23.24 -1.89 4.67
N LYS A 5 24.36 -1.14 4.73
CA LYS A 5 24.41 0.23 4.25
C LYS A 5 24.43 0.31 2.71
N LYS A 6 25.07 -0.64 2.04
CA LYS A 6 25.09 -0.73 0.56
C LYS A 6 23.75 -1.19 0.02
N GLU A 7 23.14 -2.16 0.67
CA GLU A 7 21.81 -2.66 0.33
C GLU A 7 20.74 -1.58 0.53
N PHE A 8 20.79 -0.87 1.65
CA PHE A 8 19.93 0.29 1.91
C PHE A 8 20.05 1.37 0.81
N ILE A 9 21.28 1.75 0.40
CA ILE A 9 21.48 2.76 -0.65
C ILE A 9 20.95 2.29 -2.02
N LYS A 10 21.14 1.01 -2.36
CA LYS A 10 20.62 0.41 -3.60
C LYS A 10 19.09 0.38 -3.60
N ASN A 11 18.50 0.01 -2.46
CA ASN A 11 17.07 -0.04 -2.24
C ASN A 11 16.47 1.37 -2.27
N LEU A 12 17.12 2.37 -1.65
CA LEU A 12 16.68 3.77 -1.65
C LEU A 12 16.75 4.41 -3.04
N LYS A 13 17.68 4.00 -3.90
CA LYS A 13 17.76 4.46 -5.29
C LYS A 13 16.63 3.90 -6.16
N THR A 14 16.13 2.72 -5.81
CA THR A 14 15.05 2.02 -6.54
C THR A 14 13.67 2.32 -5.96
N PHE A 15 13.61 2.67 -4.68
CA PHE A 15 12.38 2.95 -3.94
C PHE A 15 11.51 4.05 -4.55
N PRO A 16 12.02 5.22 -5.00
CA PRO A 16 11.19 6.24 -5.63
C PRO A 16 10.46 5.72 -6.88
N LYS A 17 11.11 4.83 -7.65
CA LYS A 17 10.49 4.20 -8.83
C LYS A 17 9.42 3.19 -8.43
N LYS A 18 9.68 2.35 -7.43
CA LYS A 18 8.68 1.41 -6.88
C LYS A 18 7.48 2.18 -6.33
N LEU A 19 7.72 3.17 -5.48
CA LEU A 19 6.70 4.04 -4.88
C LEU A 19 5.84 4.74 -5.94
N PHE A 20 6.46 5.32 -6.97
CA PHE A 20 5.73 5.96 -8.06
C PHE A 20 4.90 4.95 -8.85
N SER A 21 5.45 3.78 -9.17
CA SER A 21 4.74 2.70 -9.86
C SER A 21 3.53 2.20 -9.05
N ASP A 22 3.71 1.98 -7.75
CA ASP A 22 2.66 1.52 -6.85
C ASP A 22 1.57 2.58 -6.67
N ALA A 23 1.96 3.85 -6.51
CA ALA A 23 1.01 4.97 -6.45
C ALA A 23 0.22 5.13 -7.76
N LEU A 24 0.87 4.94 -8.92
CA LEU A 24 0.21 4.98 -10.22
C LEU A 24 -0.77 3.82 -10.40
N LYS A 25 -0.39 2.59 -10.02
CA LYS A 25 -1.29 1.43 -10.00
C LYS A 25 -2.49 1.67 -9.10
N GLY A 26 -2.25 2.19 -7.89
CA GLY A 26 -3.29 2.61 -6.96
C GLY A 26 -4.22 3.66 -7.58
N TYR A 27 -3.67 4.67 -8.25
CA TYR A 27 -4.47 5.67 -8.95
C TYR A 27 -5.37 5.06 -10.02
N VAL A 28 -4.81 4.24 -10.91
CA VAL A 28 -5.56 3.59 -11.99
C VAL A 28 -6.66 2.70 -11.42
N PHE A 29 -6.34 1.86 -10.43
CA PHE A 29 -7.32 1.00 -9.76
C PHE A 29 -8.43 1.81 -9.09
N GLY A 30 -8.07 2.83 -8.32
CA GLY A 30 -9.04 3.70 -7.67
C GLY A 30 -9.90 4.50 -8.65
N SER A 31 -9.35 4.90 -9.80
CA SER A 31 -10.13 5.56 -10.85
C SER A 31 -11.14 4.63 -11.50
N ILE A 32 -10.79 3.37 -11.74
CA ILE A 32 -11.74 2.36 -12.23
C ILE A 32 -12.83 2.11 -11.18
N PHE A 33 -12.43 1.92 -9.92
CA PHE A 33 -13.36 1.70 -8.81
C PHE A 33 -14.28 2.91 -8.59
N GLY A 34 -13.77 4.12 -8.80
CA GLY A 34 -14.51 5.38 -8.69
C GLY A 34 -15.63 5.54 -9.72
N VAL A 35 -15.66 4.76 -10.81
CA VAL A 35 -16.82 4.71 -11.72
C VAL A 35 -18.05 4.12 -11.02
N PHE A 36 -17.83 3.20 -10.08
CA PHE A 36 -18.90 2.49 -9.36
C PHE A 36 -19.28 3.17 -8.03
N VAL A 37 -18.42 4.03 -7.49
CA VAL A 37 -18.67 4.77 -6.25
C VAL A 37 -19.40 6.08 -6.56
N GLY A 38 -20.72 6.03 -6.57
CA GLY A 38 -21.60 7.15 -6.91
C GLY A 38 -21.87 8.10 -5.73
N GLU A 39 -20.89 8.90 -5.33
CA GLU A 39 -21.05 9.84 -4.20
C GLU A 39 -21.03 11.35 -4.57
N LYS A 40 -20.42 11.76 -5.71
CA LYS A 40 -20.40 13.18 -6.16
C LYS A 40 -21.06 13.42 -7.52
N LYS A 41 -21.35 14.70 -7.80
CA LYS A 41 -22.08 15.26 -8.95
C LYS A 41 -21.57 14.85 -10.35
N SER A 42 -20.34 14.36 -10.50
CA SER A 42 -19.78 13.91 -11.79
C SER A 42 -18.93 12.64 -11.64
N ILE A 43 -19.02 11.72 -12.61
CA ILE A 43 -18.25 10.47 -12.65
C ILE A 43 -16.75 10.77 -12.66
N LEU A 44 -16.30 11.77 -13.41
CA LEU A 44 -14.89 12.15 -13.48
C LEU A 44 -14.35 12.61 -12.12
N ASP A 45 -15.17 13.33 -11.35
CA ASP A 45 -14.78 13.76 -10.00
C ASP A 45 -14.67 12.55 -9.05
N ASN A 46 -15.57 11.57 -9.17
CA ASN A 46 -15.49 10.33 -8.39
C ASN A 46 -14.26 9.50 -8.78
N MET A 47 -14.01 9.30 -10.08
CA MET A 47 -12.81 8.61 -10.58
C MET A 47 -11.52 9.27 -10.09
N HIS A 48 -11.44 10.60 -10.15
CA HIS A 48 -10.24 11.33 -9.73
C HIS A 48 -10.08 11.33 -8.21
N CYS A 49 -11.18 11.51 -7.46
CA CYS A 49 -11.17 11.51 -6.00
C CYS A 49 -10.78 10.13 -5.46
N THR A 50 -11.42 9.06 -5.96
CA THR A 50 -11.13 7.69 -5.56
C THR A 50 -9.73 7.27 -6.03
N GLY A 51 -9.33 7.62 -7.26
CA GLY A 51 -7.96 7.44 -7.74
C GLY A 51 -6.91 8.07 -6.83
N LYS A 52 -7.10 9.34 -6.44
CA LYS A 52 -6.21 10.02 -5.46
C LYS A 52 -6.15 9.30 -4.11
N THR A 53 -7.27 8.77 -3.62
CA THR A 53 -7.33 8.04 -2.35
C THR A 53 -6.54 6.74 -2.42
N PHE A 54 -6.73 5.94 -3.48
CA PHE A 54 -5.99 4.68 -3.64
C PHE A 54 -4.51 4.91 -3.93
N ALA A 55 -4.14 5.95 -4.70
CA ALA A 55 -2.75 6.34 -4.88
C ALA A 55 -2.05 6.67 -3.55
N LYS A 56 -2.74 7.39 -2.66
CA LYS A 56 -2.24 7.66 -1.30
C LYS A 56 -2.13 6.39 -0.46
N MET A 57 -3.11 5.50 -0.50
CA MET A 57 -3.03 4.22 0.20
C MET A 57 -1.84 3.39 -0.28
N SER A 58 -1.65 3.24 -1.58
CA SER A 58 -0.51 2.53 -2.15
C SER A 58 0.81 3.17 -1.76
N ALA A 59 0.91 4.49 -1.77
CA ALA A 59 2.13 5.19 -1.36
C ALA A 59 2.47 4.96 0.13
N ILE A 60 1.47 5.05 1.01
CA ILE A 60 1.66 4.80 2.45
C ILE A 60 2.03 3.34 2.68
N TYR A 61 1.31 2.41 2.06
CA TYR A 61 1.59 0.98 2.13
C TYR A 61 3.04 0.68 1.73
N SER A 62 3.47 1.09 0.53
CA SER A 62 4.83 0.81 0.04
C SER A 62 5.91 1.47 0.89
N THR A 63 5.63 2.65 1.48
CA THR A 63 6.57 3.32 2.37
C THR A 63 6.68 2.61 3.71
N THR A 64 5.57 2.17 4.29
CA THR A 64 5.56 1.44 5.56
C THR A 64 6.18 0.05 5.39
N GLU A 65 5.85 -0.66 4.30
CA GLU A 65 6.47 -1.94 3.93
C GLU A 65 7.99 -1.77 3.81
N PHE A 66 8.45 -0.79 3.01
CA PHE A 66 9.88 -0.51 2.87
C PHE A 66 10.55 -0.20 4.21
N ALA A 67 9.94 0.64 5.05
CA ALA A 67 10.51 0.96 6.36
C ALA A 67 10.63 -0.28 7.26
N LEU A 68 9.60 -1.13 7.30
CA LEU A 68 9.57 -2.34 8.10
C LEU A 68 10.55 -3.40 7.58
N GLU A 69 10.60 -3.63 6.27
CA GLU A 69 11.57 -4.54 5.63
C GLU A 69 13.01 -4.13 5.96
N ASN A 70 13.31 -2.83 6.01
CA ASN A 70 14.64 -2.35 6.38
C ASN A 70 14.95 -2.43 7.88
N ILE A 71 13.93 -2.48 8.76
CA ILE A 71 14.10 -2.61 10.21
C ILE A 71 14.21 -4.09 10.61
N GLN A 72 13.30 -4.93 10.10
CA GLN A 72 13.19 -6.35 10.46
C GLN A 72 14.06 -7.25 9.57
N GLY A 73 14.40 -6.82 8.35
CA GLY A 73 15.21 -7.60 7.40
C GLY A 73 14.45 -8.76 6.74
N THR A 74 13.13 -8.83 6.93
CA THR A 74 12.27 -9.91 6.45
C THR A 74 11.08 -9.33 5.68
N LYS A 75 10.68 -10.01 4.62
CA LYS A 75 9.42 -9.78 3.91
C LYS A 75 8.48 -10.92 4.28
N ASP A 76 7.55 -10.66 5.17
CA ASP A 76 6.61 -11.65 5.71
C ASP A 76 5.17 -11.10 5.74
N ALA A 77 4.21 -12.03 5.88
CA ALA A 77 2.80 -11.70 6.02
C ALA A 77 2.49 -10.69 7.16
N TYR A 78 3.31 -10.69 8.22
CA TYR A 78 3.16 -9.76 9.33
C TYR A 78 3.54 -8.32 8.95
N THR A 79 4.66 -8.15 8.23
CA THR A 79 5.07 -6.85 7.66
C THR A 79 4.00 -6.30 6.72
N ALA A 80 3.46 -7.14 5.84
CA ALA A 80 2.37 -6.77 4.94
C ALA A 80 1.11 -6.36 5.72
N ALA A 81 0.76 -7.08 6.79
CA ALA A 81 -0.39 -6.76 7.64
C ALA A 81 -0.25 -5.40 8.35
N ILE A 82 0.95 -5.06 8.86
CA ILE A 82 1.19 -3.77 9.50
C ILE A 82 1.15 -2.64 8.47
N ALA A 83 1.76 -2.85 7.30
CA ALA A 83 1.75 -1.87 6.22
C ALA A 83 0.32 -1.60 5.73
N GLY A 84 -0.49 -2.65 5.53
CA GLY A 84 -1.91 -2.57 5.20
C GLY A 84 -2.72 -1.85 6.26
N SER A 85 -2.50 -2.18 7.53
CA SER A 85 -3.15 -1.53 8.67
C SER A 85 -2.88 -0.02 8.70
N THR A 86 -1.60 0.35 8.53
CA THR A 86 -1.16 1.75 8.54
C THR A 86 -1.78 2.54 7.39
N ALA A 87 -1.75 1.97 6.17
CA ALA A 87 -2.36 2.60 5.01
C ALA A 87 -3.87 2.81 5.19
N GLY A 88 -4.58 1.80 5.70
CA GLY A 88 -6.02 1.86 5.98
C GLY A 88 -6.39 2.91 7.04
N ALA A 89 -5.61 2.97 8.13
CA ALA A 89 -5.81 3.95 9.20
C ALA A 89 -5.61 5.40 8.73
N PHE A 90 -4.61 5.65 7.88
CA PHE A 90 -4.30 7.00 7.38
C PHE A 90 -5.30 7.49 6.32
N CYS A 91 -5.80 6.60 5.47
CA CYS A 91 -6.68 7.01 4.37
C CYS A 91 -8.16 7.04 4.75
N ASN A 92 -8.60 6.25 5.74
CA ASN A 92 -9.99 6.26 6.19
C ASN A 92 -10.16 7.08 7.49
N LYS A 93 -10.32 8.40 7.36
CA LYS A 93 -10.41 9.30 8.52
C LYS A 93 -11.62 9.07 9.41
N ASN A 94 -12.75 8.65 8.83
CA ASN A 94 -14.02 8.48 9.55
C ASN A 94 -14.12 7.11 10.23
N HIS A 95 -13.47 6.08 9.67
CA HIS A 95 -13.46 4.72 10.22
C HIS A 95 -12.05 4.13 10.26
N ARG A 96 -11.15 4.82 10.97
CA ARG A 96 -9.72 4.45 11.03
C ARG A 96 -9.49 3.02 11.49
N LEU A 97 -10.19 2.59 12.54
CA LEU A 97 -10.07 1.24 13.08
C LEU A 97 -10.53 0.18 12.07
N PHE A 98 -11.68 0.41 11.43
CA PHE A 98 -12.20 -0.52 10.43
C PHE A 98 -11.29 -0.59 9.20
N GLY A 99 -10.85 0.57 8.70
CA GLY A 99 -9.88 0.64 7.61
C GLY A 99 -8.57 -0.08 7.94
N SER A 100 -8.05 0.12 9.16
CA SER A 100 -6.84 -0.58 9.63
C SER A 100 -7.03 -2.10 9.62
N VAL A 101 -8.10 -2.59 10.24
CA VAL A 101 -8.32 -4.04 10.38
C VAL A 101 -8.52 -4.69 9.02
N VAL A 102 -9.38 -4.12 8.16
CA VAL A 102 -9.69 -4.72 6.85
C VAL A 102 -8.47 -4.71 5.93
N PHE A 103 -7.77 -3.58 5.81
CA PHE A 103 -6.60 -3.51 4.92
C PHE A 103 -5.41 -4.29 5.47
N GLY A 104 -5.23 -4.35 6.80
CA GLY A 104 -4.21 -5.18 7.43
C GLY A 104 -4.46 -6.66 7.21
N ALA A 105 -5.68 -7.14 7.47
CA ALA A 105 -6.04 -8.53 7.24
C ALA A 105 -5.91 -8.91 5.75
N TYR A 106 -6.39 -8.05 4.85
CA TYR A 106 -6.28 -8.28 3.41
C TYR A 106 -4.81 -8.40 2.95
N ALA A 107 -3.96 -7.44 3.34
CA ALA A 107 -2.56 -7.45 2.94
C ALA A 107 -1.80 -8.65 3.51
N GLY A 108 -1.99 -8.94 4.81
CA GLY A 108 -1.35 -10.08 5.47
C GLY A 108 -1.76 -11.42 4.88
N LEU A 109 -3.07 -11.62 4.64
CA LEU A 109 -3.57 -12.85 4.00
C LEU A 109 -3.07 -13.00 2.57
N THR A 110 -3.02 -11.90 1.80
CA THR A 110 -2.55 -11.95 0.40
C THR A 110 -1.07 -12.34 0.33
N GLU A 111 -0.23 -11.79 1.21
CA GLU A 111 1.19 -12.16 1.27
C GLU A 111 1.37 -13.59 1.80
N TYR A 112 0.62 -13.99 2.84
CA TYR A 112 0.64 -15.37 3.37
C TYR A 112 0.29 -16.40 2.29
N LEU A 113 -0.77 -16.16 1.52
CA LEU A 113 -1.15 -17.04 0.41
C LEU A 113 -0.11 -17.03 -0.71
N SER A 114 0.59 -15.91 -0.93
CA SER A 114 1.65 -15.81 -1.93
C SER A 114 2.93 -16.53 -1.47
N GLU A 115 3.18 -16.62 -0.17
CA GLU A 115 4.25 -17.42 0.42
C GLU A 115 3.94 -18.91 0.32
N ASP A 116 2.70 -19.32 0.63
CA ASP A 116 2.25 -20.72 0.62
C ASP A 116 2.18 -21.30 -0.81
N ASN A 117 1.83 -20.47 -1.81
CA ASN A 117 1.77 -20.89 -3.22
C ASN A 117 3.12 -20.82 -3.96
N LYS A 118 4.24 -20.55 -3.28
CA LYS A 118 5.58 -20.73 -3.87
C LYS A 118 5.94 -22.22 -3.90
N ILE A 119 5.46 -22.91 -4.95
CA ILE A 119 6.14 -24.08 -5.53
C ILE A 119 7.31 -23.58 -6.39
#